data_AF-A0AAV0WNT4-F1
#
_entry.id   AF-A0AAV0WNT4-F1
#
_cell.length_a   1.000
_cell.length_b   1.000
_cell.length_c   1.000
_cell.angle_alpha   90.00
_cell.angle_beta   90.00
_cell.angle_gamma   90.00
#
_symmetry.space_group_name_H-M   'P 1'
#
loop_
_entity.id
_entity.type
_entity.pdbx_description
1 polymer ?
#
loop_
_entity_poly.entity_id
_entity_poly.type
_entity_poly.pdbx_seq_one_letter_code
_entity_poly.pdbx_strand_id
1 'polypeptide(L)'
;MRNCIKCDTLPIAAETTANFIENMDKLFDILNSKPKAVGKEFNLPFKNSTKQKNNLVMMLNVFKNIRVIETKTVNGITTSVDVTKRMKFIHGWQIIINSLLKLFDDIKIPAQYFLWTYYYLNQDCLENLFGTFQNQNGNNINPTPIQFYYAFKKKFFLNYMKHSDGSNCLEDLDLILTNIGEISSPLQNSNILFTDKTPFNFNNLNVGTLDYRVLNLTSKNALTYVSIYLIKKCLEKHSCDTCLDFAKNQKSIDEPFIFIHFKAYQNEVASNYGNLNVPPDSFFNYINELDDVFITNFPTIGKENNVGKKMKNLIDNVPFTHPCTSFSFDFLKNVYIRLRIYHIIKKINRDLLTTPRKNRKFNIFSHL
;
A
#
# COMPACT_ATOMS: atom_id res chain seq x y z
N MET A 1 -41.65 -5.37 -13.07
CA MET A 1 -41.98 -6.24 -14.24
C MET A 1 -42.82 -7.44 -13.84
N ARG A 2 -42.34 -8.39 -13.02
CA ARG A 2 -43.16 -9.55 -12.58
C ARG A 2 -44.45 -9.17 -11.84
N ASN A 3 -44.42 -8.13 -11.00
CA ASN A 3 -45.63 -7.64 -10.34
C ASN A 3 -46.68 -7.14 -11.35
N CYS A 4 -46.25 -6.45 -12.40
CA CYS A 4 -47.14 -5.96 -13.46
C CYS A 4 -47.72 -7.09 -14.32
N ILE A 5 -46.99 -8.21 -14.47
CA ILE A 5 -47.52 -9.43 -15.11
C ILE A 5 -48.58 -10.07 -14.21
N LYS A 6 -48.33 -10.14 -12.90
CA LYS A 6 -49.30 -10.67 -11.91
C LYS A 6 -50.55 -9.80 -11.75
N CYS A 7 -50.46 -8.51 -12.07
CA CYS A 7 -51.58 -7.56 -12.05
C CYS A 7 -52.20 -7.35 -13.44
N ASP A 8 -51.97 -8.27 -14.39
CA ASP A 8 -52.49 -8.24 -15.77
C ASP A 8 -52.23 -6.94 -16.55
N THR A 9 -51.26 -6.14 -16.11
CA THR A 9 -50.85 -4.88 -16.77
C THR A 9 -49.85 -5.14 -17.90
N LEU A 10 -49.19 -6.30 -17.90
CA LEU A 10 -48.26 -6.74 -18.93
C LEU A 10 -48.63 -8.14 -19.42
N PRO A 11 -48.42 -8.47 -20.72
CA PRO A 11 -48.70 -9.80 -21.25
C PRO A 11 -47.80 -10.85 -20.62
N ILE A 12 -48.29 -12.09 -20.53
CA ILE A 12 -47.53 -13.26 -20.02
C ILE A 12 -46.22 -13.45 -20.80
N ALA A 13 -46.19 -13.11 -22.09
CA ALA A 13 -44.98 -13.14 -22.91
C ALA A 13 -43.82 -12.31 -22.32
N ALA A 14 -44.12 -11.26 -21.53
CA ALA A 14 -43.11 -10.45 -20.85
C ALA A 14 -42.33 -11.23 -19.77
N GLU A 15 -42.83 -12.38 -19.31
CA GLU A 15 -42.12 -13.23 -18.34
C GLU A 15 -40.75 -13.68 -18.86
N THR A 16 -40.66 -14.01 -20.15
CA THR A 16 -39.41 -14.39 -20.80
C THR A 16 -38.37 -13.26 -20.73
N THR A 17 -38.81 -12.02 -20.94
CA THR A 17 -37.96 -10.83 -20.87
C THR A 17 -37.54 -10.55 -19.42
N ALA A 18 -38.46 -10.69 -18.46
CA ALA A 18 -38.15 -10.55 -17.05
C ALA A 18 -37.08 -11.56 -16.59
N ASN A 19 -37.18 -12.81 -17.04
CA ASN A 19 -36.20 -13.86 -16.75
C ASN A 19 -34.83 -13.54 -17.37
N PHE A 20 -34.81 -13.07 -18.62
CA PHE A 20 -33.56 -12.66 -19.27
C PHE A 20 -32.87 -11.51 -18.52
N ILE A 21 -33.62 -10.46 -18.17
CA ILE A 21 -33.09 -9.30 -17.43
C ILE A 21 -32.52 -9.73 -16.07
N GLU A 22 -33.22 -10.62 -15.34
CA GLU A 22 -32.73 -11.10 -14.04
C GLU A 22 -31.43 -11.91 -14.18
N ASN A 23 -31.32 -12.76 -15.21
CA ASN A 23 -30.10 -13.54 -15.44
C ASN A 23 -28.92 -12.64 -15.88
N MET A 24 -29.21 -11.58 -16.65
CA MET A 24 -28.22 -10.55 -16.98
C MET A 24 -27.77 -9.74 -15.76
N ASP A 25 -28.68 -9.36 -14.85
CA ASP A 25 -28.33 -8.68 -13.58
C ASP A 25 -27.38 -9.56 -12.75
N LYS A 26 -27.70 -10.85 -12.60
CA LYS A 26 -26.83 -11.81 -11.90
C LYS A 26 -25.48 -11.98 -12.57
N LEU A 27 -25.44 -12.02 -13.91
CA LEU A 27 -24.18 -12.11 -14.66
C LEU A 27 -23.31 -10.87 -14.42
N PHE A 28 -23.91 -9.68 -14.45
CA PHE A 28 -23.21 -8.43 -14.19
C PHE A 28 -22.70 -8.36 -12.76
N ASP A 29 -23.51 -8.76 -11.78
CA ASP A 29 -23.10 -8.85 -10.37
C ASP A 29 -21.88 -9.76 -10.18
N ILE A 30 -21.82 -10.92 -10.86
CA ILE A 30 -20.66 -11.83 -10.81
C ILE A 30 -19.41 -11.16 -11.41
N LEU A 31 -19.56 -10.44 -12.52
CA LEU A 31 -18.46 -9.80 -13.24
C LEU A 31 -18.06 -8.43 -12.66
N ASN A 32 -18.84 -7.93 -11.70
CA ASN A 32 -18.66 -6.64 -11.03
C ASN A 32 -18.62 -6.79 -9.49
N SER A 33 -18.06 -7.90 -9.00
CA SER A 33 -18.06 -8.25 -7.58
C SER A 33 -17.11 -7.37 -6.76
N LYS A 34 -17.54 -7.01 -5.54
CA LYS A 34 -16.81 -6.12 -4.61
C LYS A 34 -16.68 -6.75 -3.20
N PRO A 35 -15.64 -6.42 -2.42
CA PRO A 35 -15.39 -7.02 -1.10
C PRO A 35 -16.45 -6.68 -0.04
N LYS A 36 -17.12 -5.53 -0.15
CA LYS A 36 -18.17 -5.06 0.79
C LYS A 36 -19.55 -4.95 0.13
N ALA A 37 -19.89 -5.88 -0.75
CA ALA A 37 -21.22 -5.89 -1.36
C ALA A 37 -22.27 -6.25 -0.29
N VAL A 38 -23.10 -5.28 0.11
CA VAL A 38 -24.22 -5.50 1.02
C VAL A 38 -25.47 -5.83 0.18
N GLY A 39 -26.06 -7.00 0.41
CA GLY A 39 -27.44 -7.29 -0.03
C GLY A 39 -27.64 -8.18 -1.27
N LYS A 40 -26.61 -8.46 -2.08
CA LYS A 40 -26.73 -9.36 -3.25
C LYS A 40 -25.74 -10.52 -3.23
N GLU A 41 -26.25 -11.76 -3.22
CA GLU A 41 -25.44 -13.00 -3.17
C GLU A 41 -24.47 -13.12 -4.36
N PHE A 42 -24.89 -12.69 -5.56
CA PHE A 42 -24.07 -12.78 -6.79
C PHE A 42 -23.01 -11.69 -6.90
N ASN A 43 -23.12 -10.60 -6.12
CA ASN A 43 -22.15 -9.48 -6.11
C ASN A 43 -20.99 -9.74 -5.11
N LEU A 44 -21.08 -10.82 -4.33
CA LEU A 44 -19.98 -11.27 -3.49
C LEU A 44 -18.77 -11.66 -4.36
N PRO A 45 -17.53 -11.53 -3.82
CA PRO A 45 -16.31 -11.93 -4.50
C PRO A 45 -16.45 -13.29 -5.19
N PHE A 46 -15.94 -13.40 -6.42
CA PHE A 46 -16.05 -14.64 -7.18
C PHE A 46 -15.26 -15.76 -6.50
N LYS A 47 -15.99 -16.80 -6.06
CA LYS A 47 -15.43 -17.97 -5.37
C LYS A 47 -15.60 -19.26 -6.19
N ASN A 48 -16.13 -19.13 -7.40
CA ASN A 48 -16.58 -20.24 -8.23
C ASN A 48 -17.56 -21.17 -7.48
N SER A 49 -18.49 -20.57 -6.72
CA SER A 49 -19.53 -21.35 -6.05
C SER A 49 -20.44 -22.03 -7.07
N THR A 50 -21.06 -23.16 -6.69
CA THR A 50 -21.96 -23.91 -7.59
C THR A 50 -23.02 -23.02 -8.22
N LYS A 51 -23.59 -22.08 -7.46
CA LYS A 51 -24.58 -21.11 -7.96
C LYS A 51 -24.00 -20.15 -9.00
N GLN A 52 -22.84 -19.55 -8.73
CA GLN A 52 -22.17 -18.64 -9.65
C GLN A 52 -21.79 -19.37 -10.95
N LYS A 53 -21.20 -20.56 -10.84
CA LYS A 53 -20.82 -21.40 -11.97
C LYS A 53 -22.02 -21.80 -12.83
N ASN A 54 -23.11 -22.24 -12.20
CA ASN A 54 -24.33 -22.61 -12.91
C ASN A 54 -24.93 -21.43 -13.68
N ASN A 55 -24.95 -20.23 -13.08
CA ASN A 55 -25.43 -19.02 -13.77
C ASN A 55 -24.53 -18.66 -14.96
N LEU A 56 -23.20 -18.73 -14.81
CA LEU A 56 -22.25 -18.49 -15.91
C LEU A 56 -22.43 -19.47 -17.06
N VAL A 57 -22.56 -20.77 -16.78
CA VAL A 57 -22.80 -21.81 -17.80
C VAL A 57 -24.15 -21.62 -18.48
N MET A 58 -25.19 -21.28 -17.72
CA MET A 58 -26.51 -20.97 -18.27
C MET A 58 -26.43 -19.78 -19.23
N MET A 59 -25.81 -18.68 -18.81
CA MET A 59 -25.66 -17.49 -19.67
C MET A 59 -24.77 -17.76 -20.88
N LEU A 60 -23.73 -18.58 -20.75
CA LEU A 60 -22.92 -19.03 -21.89
C LEU A 60 -23.80 -19.76 -22.92
N ASN A 61 -24.73 -20.62 -22.47
CA ASN A 61 -25.68 -21.29 -23.37
C ASN A 61 -26.68 -20.31 -24.00
N VAL A 62 -27.14 -19.30 -23.25
CA VAL A 62 -27.99 -18.23 -23.80
C VAL A 62 -27.25 -17.50 -24.92
N PHE A 63 -26.02 -17.04 -24.70
CA PHE A 63 -25.25 -16.33 -25.72
C PHE A 63 -24.83 -17.20 -26.90
N LYS A 64 -24.77 -18.53 -26.76
CA LYS A 64 -24.56 -19.44 -27.89
C LYS A 64 -25.78 -19.55 -28.81
N ASN A 65 -26.98 -19.46 -28.23
CA ASN A 65 -28.24 -19.69 -28.95
C ASN A 65 -29.01 -18.41 -29.28
N ILE A 66 -28.58 -17.25 -28.76
CA ILE A 66 -29.23 -15.97 -29.00
C ILE A 66 -29.13 -15.60 -30.48
N ARG A 67 -30.24 -15.13 -31.05
CA ARG A 67 -30.32 -14.61 -32.41
C ARG A 67 -30.82 -13.18 -32.35
N VAL A 68 -30.21 -12.31 -33.15
CA VAL A 68 -30.61 -10.92 -33.28
C VAL A 68 -31.23 -10.73 -34.64
N ILE A 69 -32.51 -10.38 -34.64
CA ILE A 69 -33.32 -10.22 -35.85
C ILE A 69 -33.58 -8.73 -36.03
N GLU A 70 -33.16 -8.19 -37.17
CA GLU A 70 -33.46 -6.83 -37.60
C GLU A 70 -34.74 -6.87 -38.44
N THR A 71 -35.80 -6.20 -37.98
CA THR A 71 -37.04 -6.03 -38.74
C THR A 71 -37.00 -4.73 -39.53
N LYS A 72 -37.25 -4.82 -40.84
CA LYS A 72 -37.37 -3.65 -41.73
C LYS A 72 -38.70 -3.70 -42.44
N THR A 73 -39.49 -2.65 -42.30
CA THR A 73 -40.72 -2.46 -43.06
C THR A 73 -40.45 -1.53 -44.23
N VAL A 74 -40.56 -2.03 -45.45
CA VAL A 74 -40.41 -1.26 -46.68
C VAL A 74 -41.71 -1.43 -47.48
N ASN A 75 -42.37 -0.32 -47.82
CA ASN A 75 -43.63 -0.29 -48.57
C ASN A 75 -44.73 -1.20 -47.97
N GLY A 76 -44.84 -1.26 -46.64
CA GLY A 76 -45.81 -2.10 -45.92
C GLY A 76 -45.45 -3.57 -45.80
N ILE A 77 -44.34 -4.02 -46.41
CA ILE A 77 -43.83 -5.40 -46.28
C ILE A 77 -42.77 -5.43 -45.17
N THR A 78 -43.04 -6.20 -44.12
CA THR A 78 -42.08 -6.42 -43.02
C THR A 78 -41.18 -7.59 -43.37
N THR A 79 -39.89 -7.29 -43.51
CA THR A 79 -38.82 -8.27 -43.71
C THR A 79 -38.02 -8.43 -42.42
N SER A 80 -37.66 -9.67 -42.09
CA SER A 80 -36.88 -10.01 -40.90
C SER A 80 -35.54 -10.60 -41.33
N VAL A 81 -34.43 -9.94 -40.98
CA VAL A 81 -33.09 -10.37 -41.35
C VAL A 81 -32.31 -10.76 -40.10
N ASP A 82 -31.68 -11.92 -40.13
CA ASP A 82 -30.78 -12.35 -39.05
C ASP A 82 -29.44 -11.58 -39.15
N VAL A 83 -29.20 -10.72 -38.16
CA VAL A 83 -27.99 -9.89 -38.08
C VAL A 83 -27.05 -10.32 -36.96
N THR A 84 -27.26 -11.51 -36.39
CA THR A 84 -26.48 -12.05 -35.26
C THR A 84 -24.98 -11.99 -35.51
N LYS A 85 -24.54 -12.31 -36.74
CA LYS A 85 -23.11 -12.27 -37.12
C LYS A 85 -22.49 -10.87 -37.07
N ARG A 86 -23.27 -9.80 -37.15
CA ARG A 86 -22.79 -8.41 -37.03
C ARG A 86 -22.58 -8.01 -35.56
N MET A 87 -23.21 -8.73 -34.63
CA MET A 87 -23.25 -8.39 -33.21
C MET A 87 -22.04 -8.97 -32.46
N LYS A 88 -20.90 -8.27 -32.55
CA LYS A 88 -19.63 -8.68 -31.93
C LYS A 88 -19.71 -8.88 -30.41
N PHE A 89 -20.62 -8.18 -29.73
CA PHE A 89 -20.80 -8.27 -28.28
C PHE A 89 -21.17 -9.69 -27.81
N ILE A 90 -21.89 -10.47 -28.64
CA ILE A 90 -22.29 -11.85 -28.31
C ILE A 90 -21.04 -12.72 -28.13
N HIS A 91 -20.09 -12.61 -29.07
CA HIS A 91 -18.82 -13.28 -28.98
C HIS A 91 -17.98 -12.77 -27.80
N GLY A 92 -18.02 -11.46 -27.53
CA GLY A 92 -17.38 -10.84 -26.37
C GLY A 92 -17.83 -11.47 -25.04
N TRP A 93 -19.14 -11.61 -24.82
CA TRP A 93 -19.68 -12.27 -23.62
C TRP A 93 -19.23 -13.72 -23.48
N GLN A 94 -19.22 -14.47 -24.59
CA GLN A 94 -18.73 -15.86 -24.58
C GLN A 94 -17.25 -15.92 -24.19
N ILE A 95 -16.42 -15.00 -24.69
CA ILE A 95 -15.01 -14.91 -24.30
C ILE A 95 -14.89 -14.58 -22.82
N ILE A 96 -15.56 -13.54 -22.33
CA ILE A 96 -15.47 -13.10 -20.93
C ILE A 96 -15.81 -14.24 -19.96
N ILE A 97 -16.92 -14.94 -20.21
CA ILE A 97 -17.36 -16.04 -19.34
C ILE A 97 -16.35 -17.19 -19.36
N ASN A 98 -15.88 -17.61 -20.54
CA ASN A 98 -14.91 -18.70 -20.65
C ASN A 98 -13.56 -18.32 -20.04
N SER A 99 -13.10 -17.09 -20.26
CA SER A 99 -11.84 -16.57 -19.72
C SER A 99 -11.89 -16.49 -18.19
N LEU A 100 -13.00 -16.03 -17.60
CA LEU A 100 -13.15 -15.99 -16.15
C LEU A 100 -13.06 -17.41 -15.54
N LEU A 101 -13.75 -18.38 -16.14
CA LEU A 101 -13.74 -19.77 -15.67
C LEU A 101 -12.33 -20.37 -15.76
N LYS A 102 -11.63 -20.19 -16.89
CA LYS A 102 -10.25 -20.67 -17.07
C LYS A 102 -9.27 -19.99 -16.13
N LEU A 103 -9.34 -18.66 -16.02
CA LEU A 103 -8.48 -17.88 -15.13
C LEU A 103 -8.60 -18.35 -13.69
N PHE A 104 -9.82 -18.63 -13.22
CA PHE A 104 -10.02 -19.12 -11.87
C PHE A 104 -9.50 -20.54 -11.68
N ASP A 105 -9.59 -21.41 -12.69
CA ASP A 105 -9.00 -22.75 -12.65
C ASP A 105 -7.46 -22.70 -12.63
N ASP A 106 -6.85 -21.75 -13.36
CA ASP A 106 -5.39 -21.55 -13.40
C ASP A 106 -4.81 -20.99 -12.09
N ILE A 107 -5.58 -20.17 -11.35
CA ILE A 107 -5.15 -19.52 -10.09
C ILE A 107 -5.13 -20.50 -8.89
N LYS A 108 -5.55 -21.77 -9.04
CA LYS A 108 -5.73 -22.72 -7.92
C LYS A 108 -4.43 -23.15 -7.20
N ILE A 109 -3.99 -22.39 -6.19
CA ILE A 109 -3.24 -22.82 -4.98
C ILE A 109 -3.44 -21.78 -3.83
N PRO A 110 -3.59 -22.12 -2.53
CA PRO A 110 -4.38 -23.16 -1.85
C PRO A 110 -5.81 -22.66 -1.49
N ALA A 111 -6.58 -23.50 -0.79
CA ALA A 111 -8.03 -23.42 -0.55
C ALA A 111 -8.51 -22.16 0.21
N GLN A 112 -8.66 -21.01 -0.47
CA GLN A 112 -9.63 -19.92 -0.20
C GLN A 112 -9.32 -18.67 -1.03
N TYR A 113 -9.15 -18.81 -2.35
CA TYR A 113 -9.01 -17.65 -3.22
C TYR A 113 -10.37 -17.06 -3.59
N PHE A 114 -10.49 -15.74 -3.42
CA PHE A 114 -11.61 -14.95 -3.86
C PHE A 114 -11.12 -13.94 -4.88
N LEU A 115 -11.82 -13.81 -6.00
CA LEU A 115 -11.46 -12.87 -7.06
C LEU A 115 -12.45 -11.69 -7.06
N TRP A 116 -11.93 -10.47 -6.95
CA TRP A 116 -12.73 -9.24 -7.07
C TRP A 116 -12.78 -8.81 -8.53
N THR A 117 -13.82 -9.25 -9.23
CA THR A 117 -13.95 -9.04 -10.67
C THR A 117 -14.06 -7.57 -11.06
N TYR A 118 -14.64 -6.71 -10.20
CA TYR A 118 -14.68 -5.26 -10.45
C TYR A 118 -13.29 -4.63 -10.55
N TYR A 119 -12.44 -4.86 -9.55
CA TYR A 119 -11.16 -4.14 -9.44
C TYR A 119 -10.10 -4.65 -10.41
N TYR A 120 -10.13 -5.94 -10.74
CA TYR A 120 -9.02 -6.58 -11.46
C TYR A 120 -9.32 -6.92 -12.91
N LEU A 121 -10.60 -7.05 -13.30
CA LEU A 121 -10.96 -7.52 -14.64
C LEU A 121 -11.73 -6.49 -15.46
N ASN A 122 -12.07 -5.33 -14.89
CA ASN A 122 -12.74 -4.25 -15.59
C ASN A 122 -11.82 -3.03 -15.77
N GLN A 123 -12.06 -2.27 -16.83
CA GLN A 123 -11.32 -1.04 -17.15
C GLN A 123 -11.85 0.20 -16.43
N ASP A 124 -12.92 0.08 -15.62
CA ASP A 124 -13.52 1.20 -14.87
C ASP A 124 -12.51 1.97 -14.02
N CYS A 125 -11.51 1.29 -13.44
CA CYS A 125 -10.46 1.95 -12.67
C CYS A 125 -9.62 2.92 -13.53
N LEU A 126 -9.34 2.55 -14.78
CA LEU A 126 -8.66 3.39 -15.76
C LEU A 126 -9.55 4.53 -16.26
N GLU A 127 -10.84 4.27 -16.46
CA GLU A 127 -11.81 5.31 -16.84
C GLU A 127 -11.96 6.36 -15.73
N ASN A 128 -12.08 5.92 -14.49
CA ASN A 128 -12.10 6.80 -13.31
C ASN A 128 -10.80 7.61 -13.21
N LEU A 129 -9.65 6.98 -13.46
CA LEU A 129 -8.36 7.65 -13.53
C LEU A 129 -8.35 8.76 -14.58
N PHE A 130 -8.86 8.50 -15.80
CA PHE A 130 -8.98 9.53 -16.83
C PHE A 130 -9.90 10.68 -16.41
N GLY A 131 -11.02 10.37 -15.76
CA GLY A 131 -11.90 11.38 -15.16
C GLY A 131 -11.17 12.29 -14.17
N THR A 132 -10.26 11.73 -13.36
CA THR A 132 -9.48 12.55 -12.43
C THR A 132 -8.54 13.54 -13.14
N PHE A 133 -8.02 13.20 -14.32
CA PHE A 133 -7.15 14.10 -15.09
C PHE A 133 -7.95 15.23 -15.76
N GLN A 134 -9.14 14.95 -16.26
CA GLN A 134 -10.04 15.95 -16.84
C GLN A 134 -10.49 17.00 -15.79
N ASN A 135 -10.70 16.56 -14.55
CA ASN A 135 -11.14 17.43 -13.45
C ASN A 135 -10.05 18.37 -12.92
N GLN A 136 -8.76 18.12 -13.18
CA GLN A 136 -7.66 18.92 -12.58
C GLN A 136 -7.53 20.34 -13.13
N ASN A 137 -7.98 20.60 -14.36
CA ASN A 137 -7.81 21.89 -15.03
C ASN A 137 -9.14 22.67 -15.16
N GLY A 138 -10.03 22.55 -14.17
CA GLY A 138 -11.33 23.24 -14.18
C GLY A 138 -12.32 22.64 -15.17
N ASN A 139 -12.46 21.31 -15.16
CA ASN A 139 -13.30 20.54 -16.09
C ASN A 139 -12.90 20.73 -17.57
N ASN A 140 -11.61 20.70 -17.86
CA ASN A 140 -11.15 20.58 -19.25
C ASN A 140 -11.38 19.15 -19.72
N ILE A 141 -12.52 18.91 -20.38
CA ILE A 141 -12.95 17.60 -20.88
C ILE A 141 -11.92 17.00 -21.85
N ASN A 142 -11.20 17.85 -22.60
CA ASN A 142 -10.23 17.44 -23.60
C ASN A 142 -8.85 18.06 -23.32
N PRO A 143 -8.07 17.51 -22.37
CA PRO A 143 -6.72 17.97 -22.12
C PRO A 143 -5.82 17.68 -23.32
N THR A 144 -4.92 18.63 -23.63
CA THR A 144 -3.84 18.38 -24.60
C THR A 144 -2.88 17.32 -24.06
N PRO A 145 -2.10 16.61 -24.92
CA PRO A 145 -1.14 15.60 -24.47
C PRO A 145 -0.16 16.11 -23.40
N ILE A 146 0.27 17.38 -23.50
CA ILE A 146 1.16 18.03 -22.54
C ILE A 146 0.45 18.25 -21.19
N GLN A 147 -0.80 18.72 -21.21
CA GLN A 147 -1.61 18.90 -20.00
C GLN A 147 -1.88 17.56 -19.31
N PHE A 148 -2.18 16.52 -20.09
CA PHE A 148 -2.33 15.16 -19.58
C PHE A 148 -1.03 14.68 -18.92
N TYR A 149 0.11 14.86 -19.58
CA TYR A 149 1.41 14.48 -19.02
C TYR A 149 1.69 15.17 -17.67
N TYR A 150 1.44 16.47 -17.57
CA TYR A 150 1.62 17.19 -16.31
C TYR A 150 0.63 16.75 -15.23
N ALA A 151 -0.64 16.52 -15.56
CA ALA A 151 -1.65 16.03 -14.64
C ALA A 151 -1.32 14.61 -14.13
N PHE A 152 -0.87 13.74 -15.03
CA PHE A 152 -0.38 12.40 -14.70
C PHE A 152 0.83 12.48 -13.78
N LYS A 153 1.86 13.24 -14.15
CA LYS A 153 3.08 13.42 -13.36
C LYS A 153 2.75 13.92 -11.96
N LYS A 154 1.92 14.96 -11.86
CA LYS A 154 1.46 15.54 -10.59
C LYS A 154 0.73 14.50 -9.73
N LYS A 155 -0.25 13.79 -10.30
CA LYS A 155 -1.04 12.78 -9.57
C LYS A 155 -0.20 11.59 -9.14
N PHE A 156 0.69 11.13 -10.01
CA PHE A 156 1.64 10.06 -9.73
C PHE A 156 2.52 10.43 -8.54
N PHE A 157 3.17 11.60 -8.54
CA PHE A 157 4.02 12.00 -7.41
C PHE A 157 3.23 12.21 -6.12
N LEU A 158 2.06 12.84 -6.17
CA LEU A 158 1.23 13.04 -4.99
C LEU A 158 0.78 11.72 -4.36
N ASN A 159 0.43 10.72 -5.18
CA ASN A 159 0.02 9.42 -4.68
C ASN A 159 1.21 8.55 -4.27
N TYR A 160 2.32 8.60 -5.01
CA TYR A 160 3.54 7.86 -4.70
C TYR A 160 4.19 8.33 -3.39
N MET A 161 4.12 9.63 -3.12
CA MET A 161 4.67 10.23 -1.90
C MET A 161 3.65 10.30 -0.74
N LYS A 162 2.40 9.87 -0.95
CA LYS A 162 1.42 9.75 0.13
C LYS A 162 1.76 8.51 0.96
N HIS A 163 2.17 8.74 2.20
CA HIS A 163 2.30 7.69 3.20
C HIS A 163 0.91 7.31 3.74
N SER A 164 0.68 6.02 4.02
CA SER A 164 -0.50 5.61 4.77
C SER A 164 -0.31 5.90 6.26
N ASP A 165 -1.36 6.41 6.91
CA ASP A 165 -1.33 6.75 8.33
C ASP A 165 -1.01 5.49 9.15
N GLY A 166 0.22 5.43 9.69
CA GLY A 166 0.65 4.39 10.63
C GLY A 166 1.38 3.17 10.06
N SER A 167 1.69 3.10 8.76
CA SER A 167 2.47 1.98 8.20
C SER A 167 3.92 2.39 7.83
N ASN A 168 4.90 1.54 8.19
CA ASN A 168 6.33 1.76 7.92
C ASN A 168 6.77 1.23 6.54
N CYS A 169 5.83 0.86 5.67
CA CYS A 169 6.09 0.32 4.34
C CYS A 169 5.17 1.01 3.33
N LEU A 170 5.68 1.33 2.14
CA LEU A 170 4.81 1.66 1.01
C LEU A 170 3.93 0.43 0.73
N GLU A 171 2.61 0.60 0.76
CA GLU A 171 1.66 -0.42 0.28
C GLU A 171 1.94 -0.72 -1.20
N ASP A 172 1.65 -1.96 -1.63
CA ASP A 172 1.87 -2.40 -3.01
C ASP A 172 1.23 -1.41 -4.00
N LEU A 173 1.97 -1.07 -5.06
CA LEU A 173 1.59 -0.10 -6.10
C LEU A 173 0.23 -0.40 -6.76
N ASP A 174 -0.24 -1.63 -6.63
CA ASP A 174 -1.55 -2.07 -7.14
C ASP A 174 -2.69 -1.32 -6.45
N LEU A 175 -2.52 -0.94 -5.17
CA LEU A 175 -3.47 -0.10 -4.42
C LEU A 175 -3.53 1.33 -4.96
N ILE A 176 -2.44 1.83 -5.57
CA ILE A 176 -2.45 3.15 -6.19
C ILE A 176 -3.37 3.14 -7.41
N LEU A 177 -3.39 2.08 -8.20
CA LEU A 177 -4.28 1.98 -9.36
C LEU A 177 -5.76 1.78 -8.96
N THR A 178 -6.03 1.11 -7.85
CA THR A 178 -7.41 0.88 -7.37
C THR A 178 -7.99 2.06 -6.58
N ASN A 179 -7.16 2.84 -5.87
CA ASN A 179 -7.62 3.96 -5.03
C ASN A 179 -7.81 5.29 -5.79
N ILE A 180 -7.37 5.41 -7.05
CA ILE A 180 -7.48 6.69 -7.78
C ILE A 180 -8.95 7.07 -8.09
N GLY A 181 -9.87 6.11 -8.14
CA GLY A 181 -11.29 6.36 -8.33
C GLY A 181 -12.11 6.69 -7.07
N GLU A 182 -11.60 6.38 -5.87
CA GLU A 182 -12.36 6.47 -4.61
C GLU A 182 -12.04 7.71 -3.76
N ILE A 183 -11.24 8.66 -4.27
CA ILE A 183 -10.94 9.91 -3.54
C ILE A 183 -12.20 10.79 -3.54
N SER A 184 -12.98 10.63 -2.48
CA SER A 184 -14.02 11.55 -2.05
C SER A 184 -13.40 12.92 -1.75
N SER A 185 -14.11 13.96 -2.23
CA SER A 185 -13.97 15.41 -2.01
C SER A 185 -12.55 16.03 -2.00
N PRO A 186 -12.33 17.18 -2.67
CA PRO A 186 -11.10 17.94 -2.44
C PRO A 186 -11.02 18.30 -0.96
N LEU A 187 -9.87 18.00 -0.33
CA LEU A 187 -9.44 18.70 0.88
C LEU A 187 -9.33 20.18 0.52
N GLN A 188 -10.45 20.90 0.65
CA GLN A 188 -10.42 22.34 0.83
C GLN A 188 -9.61 22.59 2.11
N ASN A 189 -8.64 23.49 2.00
CA ASN A 189 -7.76 23.99 3.08
C ASN A 189 -6.48 23.20 3.34
N SER A 190 -5.65 23.00 2.30
CA SER A 190 -4.21 23.17 2.51
C SER A 190 -3.79 24.44 1.79
N ASN A 191 -3.46 25.48 2.56
CA ASN A 191 -2.78 26.67 2.03
C ASN A 191 -1.38 26.23 1.59
N ILE A 192 -1.28 25.71 0.38
CA ILE A 192 0.01 25.54 -0.30
C ILE A 192 0.45 26.94 -0.68
N LEU A 193 1.30 27.54 0.16
CA LEU A 193 2.07 28.73 -0.16
C LEU A 193 2.88 28.43 -1.41
N PHE A 194 2.44 28.97 -2.55
CA PHE A 194 3.27 29.06 -3.74
C PHE A 194 4.35 30.12 -3.46
N THR A 195 5.60 29.70 -3.31
CA THR A 195 6.72 30.63 -3.38
C THR A 195 6.89 31.10 -4.83
N ASP A 196 6.83 32.41 -5.01
CA ASP A 196 6.95 33.08 -6.29
C ASP A 196 8.23 32.73 -7.04
N LYS A 197 8.10 32.75 -8.36
CA LYS A 197 9.11 32.44 -9.37
C LYS A 197 10.40 33.23 -9.11
N THR A 198 11.49 32.52 -8.81
CA THR A 198 12.85 33.00 -9.14
C THR A 198 13.63 31.89 -9.85
N PRO A 199 14.34 32.18 -10.94
CA PRO A 199 15.16 31.19 -11.63
C PRO A 199 16.43 30.93 -10.82
N PHE A 200 16.53 29.76 -10.21
CA PHE A 200 17.77 29.34 -9.52
C PHE A 200 18.89 29.13 -10.53
N ASN A 201 19.92 29.96 -10.45
CA ASN A 201 21.17 29.83 -11.20
C ASN A 201 22.13 28.93 -10.42
N PHE A 202 22.50 27.78 -10.99
CA PHE A 202 23.46 26.86 -10.35
C PHE A 202 24.89 27.33 -10.61
N ASN A 203 25.53 27.92 -9.59
CA ASN A 203 26.98 28.01 -9.56
C ASN A 203 27.55 26.67 -9.06
N ASN A 204 28.37 26.02 -9.87
CA ASN A 204 29.13 24.82 -9.51
C ASN A 204 29.98 25.11 -8.26
N LEU A 205 29.61 24.51 -7.13
CA LEU A 205 30.42 24.52 -5.91
C LEU A 205 31.55 23.51 -6.06
N ASN A 206 32.77 24.02 -6.15
CA ASN A 206 33.99 23.24 -6.13
C ASN A 206 34.22 22.75 -4.68
N VAL A 207 34.01 21.46 -4.42
CA VAL A 207 34.12 20.90 -3.06
C VAL A 207 35.58 20.68 -2.73
N GLY A 208 36.12 21.59 -1.92
CA GLY A 208 37.40 21.45 -1.24
C GLY A 208 37.30 20.50 -0.05
N THR A 209 38.19 19.52 -0.05
CA THR A 209 38.67 18.69 1.08
C THR A 209 37.74 17.64 1.69
N LEU A 210 38.25 16.41 1.67
CA LEU A 210 37.70 15.13 2.12
C LEU A 210 37.81 15.01 3.65
N ASP A 211 36.73 15.23 4.41
CA ASP A 211 36.73 14.98 5.87
C ASP A 211 35.47 14.25 6.37
N TYR A 212 35.19 13.09 5.78
CA TYR A 212 34.07 12.20 6.14
C TYR A 212 34.46 11.13 7.18
N ARG A 213 35.54 11.34 7.95
CA ARG A 213 36.06 10.37 8.95
C ARG A 213 35.73 10.74 10.40
N VAL A 214 34.51 11.21 10.64
CA VAL A 214 33.89 11.25 11.96
C VAL A 214 32.55 10.50 11.83
N LEU A 215 32.24 9.56 12.73
CA LEU A 215 31.04 8.71 12.74
C LEU A 215 29.87 9.32 11.95
N ASN A 216 29.60 8.74 10.77
CA ASN A 216 28.64 9.26 9.79
C ASN A 216 27.34 9.68 10.49
N LEU A 217 26.91 10.94 10.33
CA LEU A 217 25.71 11.53 10.95
C LEU A 217 24.48 10.59 10.91
N THR A 218 24.35 9.83 9.82
CA THR A 218 23.31 8.81 9.60
C THR A 218 23.36 7.66 10.62
N SER A 219 24.56 7.20 10.99
CA SER A 219 24.75 6.11 11.96
C SER A 219 24.39 6.56 13.37
N LYS A 220 24.76 7.79 13.76
CA LYS A 220 24.36 8.38 15.04
C LYS A 220 22.84 8.50 15.12
N ASN A 221 22.20 9.11 14.11
CA ASN A 221 20.74 9.23 14.04
C ASN A 221 20.01 7.87 14.10
N ALA A 222 20.56 6.84 13.45
CA ALA A 222 19.99 5.49 13.49
C ALA A 222 20.08 4.87 14.90
N LEU A 223 21.21 5.06 15.60
CA LEU A 223 21.40 4.56 16.95
C LEU A 223 20.51 5.31 17.96
N THR A 224 20.33 6.62 17.80
CA THR A 224 19.38 7.41 18.60
C THR A 224 17.95 6.86 18.43
N TYR A 225 17.56 6.54 17.19
CA TYR A 225 16.25 5.95 16.92
C TYR A 225 16.08 4.55 17.55
N VAL A 226 17.12 3.72 17.52
CA VAL A 226 17.13 2.41 18.19
C VAL A 226 16.98 2.58 19.71
N SER A 227 17.64 3.58 20.29
CA SER A 227 17.59 3.85 21.73
C SER A 227 16.17 4.26 22.19
N ILE A 228 15.44 5.05 21.39
CA ILE A 228 14.02 5.35 21.63
C ILE A 228 13.16 4.08 21.61
N TYR A 229 13.41 3.18 20.66
CA TYR A 229 12.72 1.90 20.60
C TYR A 229 12.98 1.05 21.85
N LEU A 230 14.23 1.00 22.32
CA LEU A 230 14.60 0.26 23.53
C LEU A 230 13.91 0.81 24.78
N ILE A 231 13.89 2.14 24.95
CA ILE A 231 13.22 2.75 26.10
C ILE A 231 11.70 2.50 26.06
N LYS A 232 11.09 2.56 24.87
CA LYS A 232 9.69 2.18 24.68
C LYS A 232 9.42 0.74 25.12
N LYS A 233 10.30 -0.20 24.77
CA LYS A 233 10.19 -1.60 25.21
C LYS A 233 10.37 -1.77 26.72
N CYS A 234 11.26 -1.00 27.34
CA CYS A 234 11.39 -1.02 28.80
C CYS A 234 10.14 -0.47 29.49
N LEU A 235 9.52 0.59 28.96
CA LEU A 235 8.27 1.16 29.48
C LEU A 235 7.07 0.22 29.34
N GLU A 236 7.01 -0.59 28.28
CA GLU A 236 6.00 -1.66 28.15
C GLU A 236 6.10 -2.70 29.28
N LYS A 237 7.29 -2.92 29.86
CA LYS A 237 7.53 -3.88 30.94
C LYS A 237 7.38 -3.26 32.33
N HIS A 238 7.84 -2.03 32.51
CA HIS A 238 7.70 -1.29 33.76
C HIS A 238 7.41 0.18 33.46
N SER A 239 6.20 0.61 33.82
CA SER A 239 5.76 1.99 33.67
C SER A 239 5.54 2.59 35.05
N CYS A 240 6.35 3.59 35.39
CA CYS A 240 6.16 4.45 36.56
C CYS A 240 6.51 5.89 36.18
N ASP A 241 6.03 6.85 36.97
CA ASP A 241 6.18 8.28 36.66
C ASP A 241 7.66 8.67 36.50
N THR A 242 8.54 8.13 37.35
CA THR A 242 9.99 8.38 37.25
C THR A 242 10.63 7.85 35.97
N CYS A 243 10.17 6.71 35.43
CA CYS A 243 10.63 6.21 34.13
C CYS A 243 10.04 7.02 32.96
N LEU A 244 8.79 7.47 33.08
CA LEU A 244 8.14 8.29 32.05
C LEU A 244 8.77 9.68 31.96
N ASP A 245 9.07 10.30 33.11
CA ASP A 245 9.77 11.58 33.18
C ASP A 245 11.19 11.46 32.63
N PHE A 246 11.92 10.40 32.99
CA PHE A 246 13.23 10.12 32.41
C PHE A 246 13.15 9.97 30.88
N ALA A 247 12.15 9.26 30.38
CA ALA A 247 11.98 9.03 28.95
C ALA A 247 11.45 10.24 28.16
N LYS A 248 11.11 11.36 28.82
CA LYS A 248 10.66 12.62 28.20
C LYS A 248 11.57 13.81 28.54
N ASN A 249 12.74 13.55 29.12
CA ASN A 249 13.60 14.60 29.65
C ASN A 249 14.36 15.38 28.56
N GLN A 250 14.39 14.90 27.31
CA GLN A 250 15.12 15.58 26.24
C GLN A 250 14.33 16.75 25.66
N LYS A 251 14.91 17.96 25.76
CA LYS A 251 14.32 19.21 25.25
C LYS A 251 15.16 19.90 24.17
N SER A 252 16.47 19.68 24.15
CA SER A 252 17.39 20.25 23.14
C SER A 252 17.30 19.49 21.82
N ILE A 253 17.42 20.22 20.71
CA ILE A 253 17.55 19.66 19.36
C ILE A 253 19.03 19.74 18.99
N ASP A 254 19.76 18.68 19.30
CA ASP A 254 21.17 18.55 18.91
C ASP A 254 21.32 17.67 17.67
N GLU A 255 22.49 17.70 17.04
CA GLU A 255 22.80 16.98 15.79
C GLU A 255 22.32 15.51 15.73
N PRO A 256 22.48 14.65 16.76
CA PRO A 256 22.01 13.25 16.75
C PRO A 256 20.49 13.08 16.92
N PHE A 257 19.76 14.17 17.18
CA PHE A 257 18.30 14.19 17.38
C PHE A 257 17.54 14.80 16.20
N ILE A 258 18.24 15.43 15.26
CA ILE A 258 17.64 16.09 14.09
C ILE A 258 16.72 15.14 13.32
N PHE A 259 17.15 13.90 13.11
CA PHE A 259 16.31 12.90 12.42
C PHE A 259 15.02 12.59 13.19
N ILE A 260 15.07 12.56 14.52
CA ILE A 260 13.91 12.28 15.37
C ILE A 260 12.98 13.48 15.40
N HIS A 261 13.54 14.70 15.45
CA HIS A 261 12.78 15.94 15.33
C HIS A 261 11.97 15.98 14.02
N PHE A 262 12.60 15.68 12.88
CA PHE A 262 11.90 15.62 11.59
C PHE A 262 10.89 14.47 11.49
N LYS A 263 11.07 13.39 12.25
CA LYS A 263 10.16 12.25 12.29
C LYS A 263 9.01 12.42 13.29
N ALA A 264 9.16 13.33 14.25
CA ALA A 264 8.10 13.66 15.19
C ALA A 264 6.98 14.39 14.45
N TYR A 265 5.77 13.82 14.45
CA TYR A 265 4.59 14.51 13.94
C TYR A 265 4.31 15.75 14.78
N GLN A 266 4.04 16.88 14.13
CA GLN A 266 3.55 18.07 14.81
C GLN A 266 2.13 17.79 15.31
N ASN A 267 1.95 17.77 16.63
CA ASN A 267 0.63 17.75 17.26
C ASN A 267 0.27 19.16 17.74
N GLU A 268 -1.00 19.38 18.11
CA GLU A 268 -1.52 20.66 18.65
C GLU A 268 -0.71 21.22 19.84
N VAL A 269 0.03 20.35 20.54
CA VAL A 269 1.01 20.71 21.56
C VAL A 269 2.39 20.76 20.92
N ALA A 270 2.92 21.99 20.74
CA ALA A 270 4.22 22.26 20.13
C ALA A 270 5.41 21.77 20.98
N SER A 271 5.61 20.46 21.09
CA SER A 271 6.83 19.87 21.62
C SER A 271 7.78 19.50 20.49
N ASN A 272 9.09 19.66 20.71
CA ASN A 272 10.13 19.36 19.71
C ASN A 272 10.14 17.90 19.23
N TYR A 273 9.48 16.98 19.94
CA TYR A 273 9.50 15.54 19.68
C TYR A 273 8.11 14.88 19.66
N GLY A 274 7.02 15.67 19.66
CA GLY A 274 5.64 15.18 19.61
C GLY A 274 5.33 14.17 20.73
N ASN A 275 4.82 13.00 20.36
CA ASN A 275 4.49 11.88 21.26
C ASN A 275 5.66 10.89 21.47
N LEU A 276 6.85 11.18 20.95
CA LEU A 276 8.00 10.28 21.10
C LEU A 276 8.62 10.43 22.49
N ASN A 277 8.84 9.30 23.16
CA ASN A 277 9.60 9.25 24.40
C ASN A 277 11.09 9.29 24.07
N VAL A 278 11.67 10.49 24.08
CA VAL A 278 13.08 10.75 23.84
C VAL A 278 13.83 10.83 25.19
N PRO A 279 14.63 9.80 25.55
CA PRO A 279 15.40 9.80 26.81
C PRO A 279 16.55 10.82 26.76
N PRO A 280 17.27 11.10 27.85
CA PRO A 280 18.39 12.03 27.88
C PRO A 280 19.67 11.49 27.21
N ASP A 281 20.62 12.38 26.92
CA ASP A 281 21.96 12.06 26.37
C ASP A 281 22.69 10.94 27.12
N SER A 282 22.54 10.88 28.45
CA SER A 282 23.15 9.83 29.27
C SER A 282 22.70 8.42 28.87
N PHE A 283 21.45 8.27 28.43
CA PHE A 283 20.94 6.99 27.96
C PHE A 283 21.49 6.64 26.58
N PHE A 284 21.59 7.61 25.66
CA PHE A 284 22.16 7.36 24.34
C PHE A 284 23.65 7.04 24.39
N ASN A 285 24.40 7.75 25.23
CA ASN A 285 25.82 7.49 25.46
C ASN A 285 26.01 6.06 25.98
N TYR A 286 25.17 5.63 26.93
CA TYR A 286 25.18 4.25 27.39
C TYR A 286 24.90 3.24 26.26
N ILE A 287 23.87 3.45 25.44
CA ILE A 287 23.59 2.56 24.29
C ILE A 287 24.73 2.57 23.25
N ASN A 288 25.42 3.71 23.09
CA ASN A 288 26.59 3.81 22.23
C ASN A 288 27.76 2.98 22.77
N GLU A 289 28.04 3.03 24.07
CA GLU A 289 29.04 2.16 24.70
C GLU A 289 28.67 0.68 24.56
N LEU A 290 27.38 0.32 24.68
CA LEU A 290 26.93 -1.04 24.39
C LEU A 290 27.20 -1.45 22.93
N ASP A 291 27.04 -0.53 21.99
CA ASP A 291 27.30 -0.76 20.56
C ASP A 291 28.77 -0.89 20.23
N ASP A 292 29.64 -0.12 20.88
CA ASP A 292 31.08 -0.25 20.75
C ASP A 292 31.57 -1.60 21.26
N VAL A 293 31.08 -2.05 22.43
CA VAL A 293 31.38 -3.40 22.96
C VAL A 293 30.85 -4.47 22.00
N PHE A 294 29.64 -4.31 21.47
CA PHE A 294 29.05 -5.28 20.56
C PHE A 294 29.83 -5.38 19.24
N ILE A 295 30.14 -4.26 18.59
CA ILE A 295 30.86 -4.20 17.31
C ILE A 295 32.26 -4.79 17.44
N THR A 296 32.95 -4.49 18.53
CA THR A 296 34.32 -4.95 18.77
C THR A 296 34.38 -6.47 18.97
N ASN A 297 33.41 -7.05 19.68
CA ASN A 297 33.49 -8.45 20.12
C ASN A 297 32.65 -9.43 19.27
N PHE A 298 31.61 -8.96 18.59
CA PHE A 298 30.70 -9.83 17.81
C PHE A 298 31.37 -10.59 16.66
N PRO A 299 32.34 -10.04 15.89
CA PRO A 299 33.01 -10.77 14.81
C PRO A 299 33.71 -12.05 15.26
N THR A 300 34.24 -12.06 16.49
CA THR A 300 34.90 -13.21 17.10
C THR A 300 33.88 -14.16 17.73
N ILE A 301 32.98 -13.62 18.57
CA ILE A 301 32.02 -14.42 19.36
C ILE A 301 30.89 -14.98 18.50
N GLY A 302 30.52 -14.31 17.41
CA GLY A 302 29.39 -14.67 16.56
C GLY A 302 29.48 -16.05 15.89
N LYS A 303 30.68 -16.66 15.87
CA LYS A 303 30.94 -18.01 15.35
C LYS A 303 30.84 -19.11 16.41
N GLU A 304 30.71 -18.74 17.68
CA GLU A 304 30.76 -19.67 18.81
C GLU A 304 29.36 -20.05 19.32
N ASN A 305 29.27 -21.13 20.12
CA ASN A 305 28.03 -21.46 20.83
C ASN A 305 27.75 -20.47 21.96
N ASN A 306 26.45 -20.27 22.25
CA ASN A 306 25.95 -19.40 23.33
C ASN A 306 26.32 -17.91 23.18
N VAL A 307 26.34 -17.40 21.93
CA VAL A 307 26.66 -16.00 21.57
C VAL A 307 25.96 -14.99 22.47
N GLY A 308 24.65 -15.14 22.70
CA GLY A 308 23.87 -14.21 23.52
C GLY A 308 24.36 -14.10 24.96
N LYS A 309 24.73 -15.23 25.60
CA LYS A 309 25.23 -15.26 26.98
C LYS A 309 26.62 -14.65 27.08
N LYS A 310 27.51 -14.97 26.11
CA LYS A 310 28.86 -14.41 26.04
C LYS A 310 28.83 -12.90 25.83
N MET A 311 27.98 -12.42 24.93
CA MET A 311 27.79 -11.00 24.69
C MET A 311 27.19 -10.28 25.91
N LYS A 312 26.26 -10.93 26.63
CA LYS A 312 25.70 -10.39 27.86
C LYS A 312 26.76 -10.16 28.93
N ASN A 313 27.63 -11.15 29.16
CA ASN A 313 28.71 -11.02 30.15
C ASN A 313 29.66 -9.84 29.87
N LEU A 314 29.89 -9.52 28.59
CA LEU A 314 30.72 -8.38 28.20
C LEU A 314 30.03 -7.05 28.43
N ILE A 315 28.76 -6.95 28.02
CA ILE A 315 27.91 -5.78 28.19
C ILE A 315 27.55 -5.54 29.67
N ASP A 316 27.60 -6.58 30.51
CA ASP A 316 27.32 -6.45 31.94
C ASP A 316 28.32 -5.56 32.69
N ASN A 317 29.53 -5.41 32.14
CA ASN A 317 30.57 -4.54 32.70
C ASN A 317 30.38 -3.06 32.38
N VAL A 318 29.42 -2.69 31.52
CA VAL A 318 29.16 -1.28 31.18
C VAL A 318 28.29 -0.65 32.26
N PRO A 319 28.80 0.36 33.01
CA PRO A 319 28.06 0.96 34.10
C PRO A 319 26.99 1.92 33.58
N PHE A 320 25.79 1.86 34.16
CA PHE A 320 24.75 2.84 33.91
C PHE A 320 23.83 2.97 35.13
N THR A 321 23.42 4.19 35.44
CA THR A 321 22.52 4.49 36.54
C THR A 321 21.21 5.04 35.99
N HIS A 322 20.10 4.56 36.54
CA HIS A 322 18.75 4.98 36.17
C HIS A 322 18.04 5.50 37.44
N PRO A 323 17.27 6.60 37.36
CA PRO A 323 16.63 7.20 38.55
C PRO A 323 15.57 6.29 39.19
N CYS A 324 15.04 5.32 38.45
CA CYS A 324 14.11 4.32 38.99
C CYS A 324 14.84 3.04 39.42
N THR A 325 14.66 2.65 40.69
CA THR A 325 15.23 1.44 41.29
C THR A 325 14.60 0.14 40.78
N SER A 326 13.37 0.21 40.26
CA SER A 326 12.66 -0.93 39.65
C SER A 326 12.93 -1.10 38.16
N PHE A 327 13.81 -0.28 37.58
CA PHE A 327 14.17 -0.37 36.17
C PHE A 327 14.98 -1.64 35.90
N SER A 328 14.50 -2.48 34.97
CA SER A 328 15.14 -3.76 34.66
C SER A 328 16.28 -3.60 33.64
N PHE A 329 17.50 -3.34 34.14
CA PHE A 329 18.71 -3.28 33.30
C PHE A 329 18.97 -4.58 32.54
N ASP A 330 18.72 -5.72 33.19
CA ASP A 330 18.82 -7.04 32.57
C ASP A 330 17.91 -7.18 31.34
N PHE A 331 16.69 -6.65 31.42
CA PHE A 331 15.76 -6.69 30.30
C PHE A 331 16.24 -5.83 29.14
N LEU A 332 16.69 -4.60 29.42
CA LEU A 332 17.24 -3.69 28.42
C LEU A 332 18.40 -4.35 27.64
N LYS A 333 19.39 -4.89 28.37
CA LYS A 333 20.56 -5.56 27.78
C LYS A 333 20.17 -6.76 26.93
N ASN A 334 19.25 -7.60 27.41
CA ASN A 334 18.76 -8.76 26.66
C ASN A 334 18.04 -8.37 25.37
N VAL A 335 17.18 -7.34 25.41
CA VAL A 335 16.47 -6.84 24.22
C VAL A 335 17.45 -6.26 23.21
N TYR A 336 18.41 -5.46 23.68
CA TYR A 336 19.47 -4.87 22.85
C TYR A 336 20.28 -5.96 22.13
N ILE A 337 20.81 -6.95 22.85
CA ILE A 337 21.61 -8.05 22.27
C ILE A 337 20.79 -8.80 21.23
N ARG A 338 19.55 -9.19 21.54
CA ARG A 338 18.68 -9.90 20.60
C ARG A 338 18.43 -9.09 19.33
N LEU A 339 18.17 -7.79 19.48
CA LEU A 339 17.94 -6.88 18.37
C LEU A 339 19.18 -6.79 17.46
N ARG A 340 20.36 -6.62 18.05
CA ARG A 340 21.61 -6.46 17.29
C ARG A 340 22.04 -7.73 16.57
N ILE A 341 21.97 -8.88 17.23
CA ILE A 341 22.23 -10.18 16.60
C ILE A 341 21.31 -10.39 15.40
N TYR A 342 20.01 -10.14 15.56
CA TYR A 342 19.05 -10.25 14.46
C TYR A 342 19.41 -9.36 13.26
N HIS A 343 19.74 -8.08 13.51
CA HIS A 343 20.06 -7.13 12.46
C HIS A 343 21.38 -7.45 11.75
N ILE A 344 22.41 -7.89 12.47
CA ILE A 344 23.68 -8.29 11.85
C ILE A 344 23.49 -9.56 11.01
N ILE A 345 22.82 -10.58 11.51
CA ILE A 345 22.56 -11.81 10.73
C ILE A 345 21.74 -11.47 9.48
N LYS A 346 20.71 -10.62 9.61
CA LYS A 346 19.91 -10.16 8.47
C LYS A 346 20.75 -9.40 7.44
N LYS A 347 21.71 -8.59 7.88
CA LYS A 347 22.66 -7.88 7.00
C LYS A 347 23.58 -8.88 6.30
N ILE A 348 24.23 -9.78 7.04
CA ILE A 348 25.11 -10.83 6.49
C ILE A 348 24.35 -11.68 5.46
N ASN A 349 23.12 -12.10 5.77
CA ASN A 349 22.30 -12.87 4.82
C ASN A 349 22.00 -12.09 3.54
N ARG A 350 21.76 -10.78 3.63
CA ARG A 350 21.58 -9.94 2.43
C ARG A 350 22.87 -9.83 1.62
N ASP A 351 24.01 -9.66 2.28
CA ASP A 351 25.33 -9.55 1.66
C ASP A 351 25.80 -10.90 1.05
N LEU A 352 25.36 -12.04 1.59
CA LEU A 352 25.60 -13.37 1.00
C LEU A 352 24.66 -13.68 -0.17
N LEU A 353 23.44 -13.12 -0.16
CA LEU A 353 22.48 -13.27 -1.25
C LEU A 353 22.80 -12.38 -2.46
N THR A 354 23.83 -11.53 -2.40
CA THR A 354 24.32 -10.80 -3.57
C THR A 354 25.17 -11.67 -4.50
N THR A 355 24.54 -12.62 -5.20
CA THR A 355 24.68 -12.56 -6.67
C THR A 355 24.11 -11.21 -7.08
N PRO A 356 24.71 -10.45 -8.01
CA PRO A 356 24.28 -9.10 -8.29
C PRO A 356 22.82 -9.14 -8.78
N ARG A 357 21.88 -8.89 -7.88
CA ARG A 357 20.50 -8.60 -8.25
C ARG A 357 20.58 -7.28 -8.97
N LYS A 358 20.67 -7.32 -10.30
CA LYS A 358 20.44 -6.18 -11.18
C LYS A 358 19.25 -5.44 -10.59
N ASN A 359 19.51 -4.25 -10.07
CA ASN A 359 18.53 -3.46 -9.36
C ASN A 359 17.52 -3.02 -10.42
N ARG A 360 16.45 -3.79 -10.62
CA ARG A 360 15.47 -3.59 -11.71
C ARG A 360 14.95 -2.15 -11.75
N LYS A 361 14.94 -1.47 -10.60
CA LYS A 361 14.56 -0.07 -10.44
C LYS A 361 15.51 0.90 -11.15
N PHE A 362 16.81 0.63 -11.22
CA PHE A 362 17.77 1.50 -11.90
C PHE A 362 17.67 1.43 -13.44
N ASN A 363 17.29 0.27 -14.00
CA ASN A 363 17.05 0.14 -15.45
C ASN A 363 15.82 0.92 -15.93
N ILE A 364 14.86 1.19 -15.04
CA ILE A 364 13.67 2.00 -15.37
C ILE A 364 14.06 3.48 -15.52
N PHE A 365 15.06 3.94 -14.75
CA PHE A 365 15.56 5.31 -14.84
C PHE A 365 16.62 5.52 -15.91
N SER A 366 17.27 4.48 -16.44
CA SER A 366 18.21 4.63 -17.56
C SER A 366 17.53 4.77 -18.93
N HIS A 367 16.20 4.67 -18.97
CA HIS A 367 15.37 4.81 -20.18
C HIS A 367 14.32 5.92 -20.06
N LEU A 368 14.40 6.74 -19.01
CA LEU A 368 13.77 8.07 -18.92
C LEU A 368 14.87 9.12 -19.10
#